data_AF-A0A7K3RQ26-F1
#
_entry.id   AF-A0A7K3RQ26-F1
#
_cell.length_a   1.000
_cell.length_b   1.000
_cell.length_c   1.000
_cell.angle_alpha   90.00
_cell.angle_beta   90.00
_cell.angle_gamma   90.00
#
_symmetry.space_group_name_H-M   'P 1'
#
loop_
_entity.id
_entity.type
_entity.pdbx_description
1 polymer ?
#
loop_
_entity_poly.entity_id
_entity_poly.type
_entity_poly.pdbx_seq_one_letter_code
_entity_poly.pdbx_strand_id
1 'polypeptide(L)'
;RTAERCGPAIATYSNPAKTLAAELADSLPLLWTEGEAAGPVGRRFAAVLSELAGRPALAAQLPEALPSHGTLLAGDFAAGADPDDFFRDRVEEGETLRARVVLLRDRPTGGLSAYPAARELALGHDTPVSELEPEEGGELEAVAELLAITDFAAVYLSLASAPQP
;
A
#
# COMPACT_ATOMS: atom_id res chain seq x y z
N ARG A 1 6.43 -16.75 -12.92
CA ARG A 1 5.01 -16.99 -12.55
C ARG A 1 4.30 -15.73 -12.04
N THR A 2 4.74 -15.09 -10.95
CA THR A 2 4.06 -13.88 -10.42
C THR A 2 3.98 -12.75 -11.45
N ALA A 3 5.06 -12.50 -12.20
CA ALA A 3 5.05 -11.53 -13.31
C ALA A 3 4.00 -11.86 -14.41
N GLU A 4 3.78 -13.14 -14.72
CA GLU A 4 2.77 -13.56 -15.70
C GLU A 4 1.35 -13.29 -15.18
N ARG A 5 1.10 -13.56 -13.90
CA ARG A 5 -0.16 -13.25 -13.21
C ARG A 5 -0.43 -11.74 -13.13
N CYS A 6 0.63 -10.95 -13.04
CA CYS A 6 0.55 -9.48 -13.04
C CYS A 6 0.43 -8.90 -14.45
N GLY A 7 0.57 -9.69 -15.51
CA GLY A 7 0.63 -9.23 -16.89
C GLY A 7 -0.65 -8.53 -17.37
N PRO A 8 -0.55 -7.65 -18.39
CA PRO A 8 -1.65 -6.81 -18.84
C PRO A 8 -2.83 -7.59 -19.44
N ALA A 9 -2.56 -8.77 -20.01
CA ALA A 9 -3.57 -9.67 -20.56
C ALA A 9 -4.41 -10.38 -19.48
N ILE A 10 -3.98 -10.36 -18.21
CA ILE A 10 -4.72 -10.98 -17.11
C ILE A 10 -5.85 -10.04 -16.66
N ALA A 11 -7.05 -10.60 -16.52
CA ALA A 11 -8.23 -9.86 -16.07
C ALA A 11 -8.02 -9.28 -14.66
N THR A 12 -8.58 -8.09 -14.41
CA THR A 12 -8.38 -7.29 -13.19
C THR A 12 -8.62 -8.08 -11.90
N TYR A 13 -9.73 -8.82 -11.79
CA TYR A 13 -10.08 -9.58 -10.59
C TYR A 13 -9.05 -10.66 -10.20
N SER A 14 -8.33 -11.21 -11.18
CA SER A 14 -7.30 -12.24 -10.97
C SER A 14 -5.87 -11.69 -10.94
N ASN A 15 -5.70 -10.38 -11.17
CA ASN A 15 -4.40 -9.74 -11.29
C ASN A 15 -4.11 -8.93 -10.01
N PRO A 16 -3.21 -9.40 -9.13
CA PRO A 16 -2.96 -8.75 -7.85
C PRO A 16 -2.42 -7.32 -8.02
N ALA A 17 -1.63 -7.06 -9.08
CA ALA A 17 -1.08 -5.74 -9.35
C ALA A 17 -2.15 -4.74 -9.82
N LYS A 18 -3.12 -5.17 -10.65
CA LYS A 18 -4.23 -4.30 -11.06
C LYS A 18 -5.18 -4.02 -9.90
N THR A 19 -5.46 -5.03 -9.07
CA THR A 19 -6.24 -4.84 -7.84
C THR A 19 -5.56 -3.82 -6.93
N LEU A 20 -4.27 -4.01 -6.63
CA LEU A 20 -3.51 -3.07 -5.79
C LEU A 20 -3.49 -1.66 -6.41
N ALA A 21 -3.26 -1.51 -7.71
CA ALA A 21 -3.29 -0.21 -8.37
C ALA A 21 -4.64 0.50 -8.22
N ALA A 22 -5.75 -0.22 -8.40
CA ALA A 22 -7.09 0.33 -8.22
C ALA A 22 -7.35 0.74 -6.76
N GLU A 23 -6.88 -0.06 -5.80
CA GLU A 23 -6.95 0.26 -4.37
C GLU A 23 -6.13 1.49 -3.97
N LEU A 24 -5.08 1.81 -4.73
CA LEU A 24 -4.18 2.92 -4.44
C LEU A 24 -4.56 4.25 -5.13
N ALA A 25 -5.47 4.23 -6.11
CA ALA A 25 -5.77 5.37 -7.00
C ALA A 25 -6.02 6.70 -6.25
N ASP A 26 -6.81 6.64 -5.17
CA ASP A 26 -7.26 7.81 -4.42
C ASP A 26 -6.81 7.76 -2.95
N SER A 27 -5.65 7.12 -2.71
CA SER A 27 -5.13 6.91 -1.36
C SER A 27 -3.73 7.48 -1.15
N LEU A 28 -3.40 7.76 0.11
CA LEU A 28 -2.04 7.91 0.60
C LEU A 28 -1.55 6.54 1.10
N PRO A 29 -0.66 5.85 0.39
CA PRO A 29 -0.16 4.54 0.79
C PRO A 29 0.82 4.68 1.97
N LEU A 30 0.54 3.94 3.05
CA LEU A 30 1.43 3.72 4.18
C LEU A 30 1.99 2.30 4.05
N LEU A 31 3.22 2.19 3.54
CA LEU A 31 3.87 0.92 3.23
C LEU A 31 4.53 0.37 4.50
N TRP A 32 3.84 -0.55 5.17
CA TRP A 32 4.33 -1.20 6.38
C TRP A 32 5.01 -2.50 6.01
N THR A 33 6.26 -2.66 6.44
CA THR A 33 7.10 -3.80 6.05
C THR A 33 7.54 -4.60 7.27
N GLU A 34 7.46 -5.92 7.20
CA GLU A 34 8.00 -6.82 8.22
C GLU A 34 8.73 -7.98 7.55
N GLY A 35 9.98 -8.19 7.94
CA GLY A 35 10.87 -9.18 7.31
C GLY A 35 12.04 -8.57 6.54
N GLU A 36 13.00 -9.41 6.16
CA GLU A 36 14.28 -9.00 5.56
C GLU A 36 14.13 -8.58 4.10
N ALA A 37 13.28 -9.29 3.35
CA ALA A 37 12.98 -9.02 1.95
C ALA A 37 12.00 -7.83 1.80
N ALA A 38 11.01 -7.71 2.68
CA ALA A 38 9.92 -6.73 2.57
C ALA A 38 10.41 -5.29 2.74
N GLY A 39 11.35 -5.05 3.67
CA GLY A 39 11.84 -3.69 3.99
C GLY A 39 12.40 -2.92 2.77
N PRO A 40 13.40 -3.47 2.07
CA PRO A 40 13.90 -2.87 0.82
C PRO A 40 12.84 -2.72 -0.26
N VAL A 41 11.93 -3.69 -0.41
CA VAL A 41 10.87 -3.63 -1.42
C VAL A 41 9.89 -2.51 -1.14
N GLY A 42 9.46 -2.32 0.11
CA GLY A 42 8.56 -1.21 0.47
C GLY A 42 9.17 0.16 0.19
N ARG A 43 10.45 0.38 0.53
CA ARG A 43 11.14 1.64 0.19
C ARG A 43 11.23 1.87 -1.32
N ARG A 44 11.54 0.82 -2.08
CA ARG A 44 11.57 0.90 -3.54
C ARG A 44 10.19 1.20 -4.11
N PHE A 45 9.14 0.56 -3.59
CA PHE A 45 7.77 0.80 -4.06
C PHE A 45 7.35 2.26 -3.84
N ALA A 46 7.65 2.87 -2.68
CA ALA A 46 7.42 4.29 -2.47
C ALA A 46 8.14 5.18 -3.49
N ALA A 47 9.40 4.87 -3.80
CA ALA A 47 10.16 5.59 -4.81
C ALA A 47 9.55 5.45 -6.22
N VAL A 48 9.17 4.23 -6.61
CA VAL A 48 8.58 3.94 -7.93
C VAL A 48 7.19 4.56 -8.07
N LEU A 49 6.37 4.61 -7.02
CA LEU A 49 5.09 5.33 -7.02
C LEU A 49 5.28 6.83 -7.28
N SER A 50 6.30 7.41 -6.64
CA SER A 50 6.64 8.82 -6.84
C SER A 50 7.18 9.08 -8.25
N GLU A 51 8.06 8.21 -8.75
CA GLU A 51 8.72 8.34 -10.05
C GLU A 51 7.76 8.12 -11.23
N LEU A 52 6.93 7.07 -11.18
CA LEU A 52 6.09 6.67 -12.31
C LEU A 52 4.69 7.27 -12.27
N ALA A 53 4.08 7.36 -11.09
CA ALA A 53 2.69 7.79 -10.93
C ALA A 53 2.56 9.20 -10.34
N GLY A 54 3.66 9.82 -9.90
CA GLY A 54 3.63 11.11 -9.21
C GLY A 54 2.87 11.05 -7.88
N ARG A 55 2.74 9.86 -7.27
CA ARG A 55 1.95 9.65 -6.06
C ARG A 55 2.87 9.56 -4.83
N PRO A 56 2.59 10.31 -3.75
CA PRO A 56 3.34 10.18 -2.51
C PRO A 56 3.04 8.82 -1.84
N ALA A 57 4.02 8.27 -1.14
CA ALA A 57 3.86 7.10 -0.28
C ALA A 57 4.89 7.15 0.86
N LEU A 58 4.52 6.63 2.04
CA LEU A 58 5.38 6.62 3.22
C LEU A 58 5.73 5.18 3.60
N ALA A 59 7.02 4.85 3.62
CA ALA A 59 7.50 3.52 3.97
C ALA A 59 8.10 3.49 5.38
N ALA A 60 7.71 2.50 6.17
CA ALA A 60 8.29 2.22 7.49
C ALA A 60 8.33 0.72 7.78
N GLN A 61 9.30 0.31 8.58
CA GLN A 61 9.41 -1.08 9.07
C GLN A 61 8.60 -1.23 10.35
N LEU A 62 8.03 -2.41 10.55
CA LEU A 62 7.40 -2.79 11.82
C LEU A 62 8.50 -3.24 12.80
N PRO A 63 8.38 -2.88 14.10
CA PRO A 63 7.23 -2.21 14.74
C PRO A 63 7.22 -0.67 14.66
N GLU A 64 8.27 -0.03 14.14
CA GLU A 64 8.44 1.44 14.15
C GLU A 64 7.34 2.18 13.37
N ALA A 65 6.75 1.55 12.36
CA ALA A 65 5.64 2.10 11.59
C ALA A 65 4.42 2.46 12.46
N LEU A 66 4.19 1.73 13.57
CA LEU A 66 3.02 1.93 14.42
C LEU A 66 3.01 3.34 15.05
N PRO A 67 4.04 3.76 15.82
CA PRO A 67 4.09 5.12 16.34
C PRO A 67 4.34 6.16 15.23
N SER A 68 5.11 5.85 14.19
CA SER A 68 5.45 6.81 13.13
C SER A 68 4.26 7.20 12.26
N HIS A 69 3.31 6.29 12.04
CA HIS A 69 2.14 6.55 11.20
C HIS A 69 0.82 6.64 11.99
N GLY A 70 0.80 6.32 13.29
CA GLY A 70 -0.43 6.35 14.09
C GLY A 70 -1.19 7.68 14.03
N THR A 71 -0.49 8.81 14.10
CA THR A 71 -1.13 10.14 13.97
C THR A 71 -1.74 10.38 12.59
N LEU A 72 -1.17 9.81 11.53
CA LEU A 72 -1.74 9.91 10.17
C LEU A 72 -3.07 9.14 10.07
N LEU A 73 -3.20 8.02 10.79
CA LEU A 73 -4.43 7.22 10.85
C LEU A 73 -5.54 7.86 11.67
N ALA A 74 -5.19 8.78 12.57
CA ALA A 74 -6.13 9.50 13.43
C ALA A 74 -6.43 10.93 12.96
N GLY A 75 -5.69 11.45 11.99
CA GLY A 75 -5.76 12.84 11.53
C GLY A 75 -6.46 13.02 10.17
N ASP A 76 -6.01 14.01 9.40
CA ASP A 76 -6.65 14.43 8.15
C ASP A 76 -6.73 13.34 7.07
N PHE A 77 -5.87 12.32 7.14
CA PHE A 77 -5.87 11.18 6.23
C PHE A 77 -6.80 10.03 6.69
N ALA A 78 -7.40 10.10 7.87
CA ALA A 78 -8.30 9.07 8.38
C ALA A 78 -9.55 8.94 7.49
N ALA A 79 -10.09 7.72 7.35
CA ALA A 79 -11.31 7.46 6.57
C ALA A 79 -12.54 8.28 7.04
N GLY A 80 -12.49 8.79 8.29
CA GLY A 80 -13.52 9.61 8.91
C GLY A 80 -13.05 11.01 9.33
N ALA A 81 -12.06 11.62 8.66
CA ALA A 81 -11.75 13.04 8.88
C ALA A 81 -12.96 13.88 8.42
N ASP A 82 -13.78 14.20 9.43
CA ASP A 82 -15.05 14.93 9.51
C ASP A 82 -16.33 14.27 8.94
N PRO A 83 -17.02 13.41 9.71
CA PRO A 83 -18.36 12.93 9.41
C PRO A 83 -19.46 13.95 9.75
N ASP A 84 -19.17 14.96 10.59
CA ASP A 84 -20.14 15.91 11.14
C ASP A 84 -20.16 17.26 10.40
N ASP A 85 -19.25 17.49 9.46
CA ASP A 85 -19.33 18.64 8.56
C ASP A 85 -20.30 18.38 7.40
N PHE A 86 -21.56 18.20 7.78
CA PHE A 86 -22.71 18.18 6.88
C PHE A 86 -22.89 19.51 6.15
N PHE A 87 -22.28 20.60 6.65
CA PHE A 87 -22.35 21.95 6.07
C PHE A 87 -21.13 22.31 5.22
N ARG A 88 -20.16 21.40 5.05
CA ARG A 88 -18.95 21.66 4.27
C ARG A 88 -19.30 21.82 2.80
N ASP A 89 -18.90 22.93 2.20
CA ASP A 89 -19.12 23.21 0.78
C ASP A 89 -18.13 22.37 -0.06
N ARG A 90 -18.52 21.12 -0.34
CA ARG A 90 -17.68 20.11 -1.03
C ARG A 90 -17.39 20.41 -2.50
N VAL A 91 -17.85 21.55 -3.01
CA VAL A 91 -17.71 21.94 -4.42
C VAL A 91 -16.35 22.61 -4.69
N GLU A 92 -15.69 23.15 -3.65
CA GLU A 92 -14.40 23.86 -3.78
C GLU A 92 -13.18 23.10 -3.20
N GLU A 93 -13.38 21.98 -2.52
CA GLU A 93 -12.28 21.17 -1.96
C GLU A 93 -11.81 20.09 -2.94
N GLY A 94 -10.50 20.05 -3.22
CA GLY A 94 -9.89 18.97 -4.00
C GLY A 94 -10.00 17.61 -3.28
N GLU A 95 -9.90 16.52 -4.04
CA GLU A 95 -9.96 15.16 -3.49
C GLU A 95 -8.94 14.98 -2.36
N THR A 96 -9.45 14.72 -1.14
CA THR A 96 -8.62 14.46 0.04
C THR A 96 -8.15 13.03 0.02
N LEU A 97 -6.84 12.82 -0.15
CA LEU A 97 -6.23 11.48 -0.06
C LEU A 97 -6.55 10.87 1.31
N ARG A 98 -6.95 9.60 1.32
CA ARG A 98 -7.17 8.83 2.54
C ARG A 98 -6.05 7.82 2.74
N ALA A 99 -5.59 7.65 3.98
CA ALA A 99 -4.58 6.66 4.32
C ALA A 99 -5.08 5.26 3.96
N ARG A 100 -4.24 4.48 3.29
CA ARG A 100 -4.39 3.03 3.11
C ARG A 100 -3.09 2.36 3.54
N VAL A 101 -3.18 1.36 4.40
CA VAL A 101 -2.02 0.54 4.74
C VAL A 101 -1.78 -0.46 3.63
N VAL A 102 -0.54 -0.54 3.15
CA VAL A 102 -0.09 -1.65 2.32
C VAL A 102 0.96 -2.41 3.12
N LEU A 103 0.60 -3.61 3.52
CA LEU A 103 1.38 -4.42 4.42
C LEU A 103 2.15 -5.46 3.60
N LEU A 104 3.47 -5.32 3.53
CA LEU A 104 4.38 -6.25 2.84
C LEU A 104 5.07 -7.10 3.88
N ARG A 105 4.95 -8.42 3.76
CA ARG A 105 5.54 -9.36 4.70
C ARG A 105 6.34 -10.43 4.02
N ASP A 106 7.46 -10.77 4.63
CA ASP A 106 8.08 -12.09 4.47
C ASP A 106 8.22 -12.75 5.86
N ARG A 107 8.84 -13.93 5.90
CA ARG A 107 8.94 -14.71 7.13
C ARG A 107 9.82 -13.96 8.15
N PRO A 108 9.27 -13.49 9.30
CA PRO A 108 10.03 -12.67 10.24
C PRO A 108 11.19 -13.46 10.87
N THR A 109 12.40 -12.88 10.83
CA THR A 109 13.58 -13.43 11.49
C THR A 109 13.53 -13.17 12.99
N GLY A 110 12.91 -14.11 13.74
CA GLY A 110 12.94 -14.07 15.21
C GLY A 110 11.67 -14.52 15.92
N GLY A 111 10.60 -14.87 15.19
CA GLY A 111 9.38 -15.46 15.76
C GLY A 111 8.45 -14.51 16.51
N LEU A 112 8.90 -13.29 16.85
CA LEU A 112 8.04 -12.20 17.29
C LEU A 112 7.63 -11.37 16.07
N SER A 113 6.32 -11.22 15.88
CA SER A 113 5.74 -10.47 14.76
C SER A 113 4.90 -9.34 15.31
N ALA A 114 5.10 -8.14 14.77
CA ALA A 114 4.31 -6.95 15.04
C ALA A 114 3.07 -6.86 14.13
N TYR A 115 2.92 -7.77 13.17
CA TYR A 115 1.75 -7.84 12.29
C TYR A 115 0.39 -7.87 13.02
N PRO A 116 0.19 -8.64 14.10
CA PRO A 116 -1.09 -8.60 14.82
C PRO A 116 -1.41 -7.20 15.36
N ALA A 117 -0.41 -6.53 15.95
CA ALA A 117 -0.57 -5.16 16.45
C ALA A 117 -0.78 -4.15 15.32
N ALA A 118 -0.13 -4.36 14.17
CA ALA A 118 -0.35 -3.55 12.97
C ALA A 118 -1.80 -3.64 12.48
N ARG A 119 -2.33 -4.87 12.37
CA ARG A 119 -3.72 -5.09 11.98
C ARG A 119 -4.71 -4.51 12.97
N GLU A 120 -4.43 -4.66 14.27
CA GLU A 120 -5.26 -4.07 15.32
C GLU A 120 -5.28 -2.55 15.23
N LEU A 121 -4.14 -1.91 15.00
CA LEU A 121 -4.05 -0.46 14.83
C LEU A 121 -4.83 0.01 13.59
N ALA A 122 -4.63 -0.63 12.44
CA ALA A 122 -5.35 -0.27 11.22
C ALA A 122 -6.88 -0.43 11.39
N LEU A 123 -7.32 -1.53 12.01
CA LEU A 123 -8.72 -1.79 12.31
C LEU A 123 -9.30 -0.75 13.28
N GLY A 124 -8.56 -0.39 14.34
CA GLY A 124 -8.99 0.60 15.33
C GLY A 124 -9.21 2.00 14.76
N HIS A 125 -8.64 2.28 13.58
CA HIS A 125 -8.80 3.53 12.84
C HIS A 125 -9.64 3.37 11.55
N ASP A 126 -10.32 2.23 11.36
CA ASP A 126 -11.07 1.90 10.14
C ASP A 126 -10.26 2.13 8.85
N THR A 127 -8.94 1.91 8.93
CA THR A 127 -8.02 2.14 7.81
C THR A 127 -7.98 0.91 6.91
N PRO A 128 -8.26 1.03 5.60
CA PRO A 128 -8.16 -0.08 4.65
C PRO A 128 -6.75 -0.67 4.60
N VAL A 129 -6.66 -2.00 4.46
CA VAL A 129 -5.39 -2.73 4.40
C VAL A 129 -5.33 -3.57 3.13
N SER A 130 -4.26 -3.42 2.34
CA SER A 130 -3.84 -4.38 1.31
C SER A 130 -2.68 -5.22 1.87
N GLU A 131 -2.79 -6.54 1.88
CA GLU A 131 -1.72 -7.41 2.38
C GLU A 131 -1.03 -8.15 1.23
N LEU A 132 0.30 -8.11 1.22
CA LEU A 132 1.16 -8.83 0.30
C LEU A 132 2.09 -9.75 1.09
N GLU A 133 1.83 -11.04 0.97
CA GLU A 133 2.63 -12.12 1.56
C GLU A 133 3.03 -13.08 0.44
N PRO A 134 4.33 -13.21 0.13
CA PRO A 134 4.82 -14.15 -0.88
C PRO A 134 4.47 -15.59 -0.54
N GLU A 135 4.36 -16.41 -1.58
CA GLU A 135 4.22 -17.85 -1.41
C GLU A 135 5.46 -18.44 -0.70
N GLU A 136 5.29 -19.60 -0.06
CA GLU A 136 6.42 -20.28 0.60
C GLU A 136 7.55 -20.54 -0.41
N GLY A 137 8.74 -20.04 -0.10
CA GLY A 137 9.90 -20.12 -0.98
C GLY A 137 11.18 -19.61 -0.32
N GLY A 138 12.21 -19.43 -1.14
CA GLY A 138 13.47 -18.81 -0.72
C GLY A 138 13.35 -17.29 -0.61
N GLU A 139 14.31 -16.66 0.08
CA GLU A 139 14.38 -15.19 0.24
C GLU A 139 14.34 -14.45 -1.11
N LEU A 140 15.12 -14.93 -2.10
CA LEU A 140 15.15 -14.33 -3.44
C LEU A 140 13.81 -14.44 -4.16
N GLU A 141 13.09 -15.54 -3.96
CA GLU A 141 11.77 -15.76 -4.56
C GLU A 141 10.75 -14.80 -3.94
N ALA A 142 10.79 -14.63 -2.61
CA ALA A 142 9.96 -13.67 -1.88
C ALA A 142 10.21 -12.22 -2.34
N VAL A 143 11.48 -11.81 -2.46
CA VAL A 143 11.84 -10.49 -3.01
C VAL A 143 11.30 -10.33 -4.43
N ALA A 144 11.52 -11.33 -5.30
CA ALA A 144 11.10 -11.26 -6.70
C ALA A 144 9.57 -11.18 -6.85
N GLU A 145 8.82 -11.88 -6.01
CA GLU A 145 7.35 -11.82 -5.97
C GLU A 145 6.85 -10.45 -5.53
N LEU A 146 7.34 -9.91 -4.40
CA LEU A 146 6.94 -8.58 -3.93
C LEU A 146 7.29 -7.51 -4.98
N LEU A 147 8.49 -7.57 -5.56
CA LEU A 147 8.91 -6.64 -6.62
C LEU A 147 7.99 -6.74 -7.84
N ALA A 148 7.65 -7.95 -8.29
CA ALA A 148 6.76 -8.11 -9.44
C ALA A 148 5.39 -7.46 -9.18
N ILE A 149 4.76 -7.72 -8.03
CA ILE A 149 3.43 -7.17 -7.74
C ILE A 149 3.49 -5.64 -7.64
N THR A 150 4.46 -5.12 -6.88
CA THR A 150 4.58 -3.67 -6.62
C THR A 150 4.96 -2.86 -7.87
N ASP A 151 5.84 -3.38 -8.72
CA ASP A 151 6.23 -2.70 -9.96
C ASP A 151 5.08 -2.65 -10.96
N PHE A 152 4.41 -3.78 -11.18
CA PHE A 152 3.25 -3.78 -12.05
C PHE A 152 2.14 -2.89 -11.49
N ALA A 153 1.94 -2.85 -10.16
CA ALA A 153 0.94 -1.98 -9.55
C ALA A 153 1.26 -0.50 -9.78
N ALA A 154 2.51 -0.08 -9.63
CA ALA A 154 2.92 1.29 -9.92
C ALA A 154 2.72 1.67 -11.40
N VAL A 155 3.01 0.74 -12.32
CA VAL A 155 2.76 0.94 -13.76
C VAL A 155 1.26 1.05 -14.06
N TYR A 156 0.43 0.19 -13.49
CA TYR A 156 -1.01 0.29 -13.71
C TYR A 156 -1.61 1.57 -13.10
N LEU A 157 -1.11 1.99 -11.94
CA LEU A 157 -1.53 3.23 -11.30
C LEU A 157 -1.15 4.46 -12.14
N SER A 158 0.06 4.47 -12.74
CA SER A 158 0.47 5.57 -13.61
C SER A 158 -0.38 5.65 -14.88
N LEU A 159 -0.73 4.50 -15.47
CA LEU A 159 -1.63 4.44 -16.62
C LEU A 159 -3.06 4.91 -16.28
N ALA A 160 -3.54 4.62 -15.08
CA ALA A 160 -4.85 5.06 -14.61
C ALA A 160 -4.89 6.55 -14.25
N SER A 161 -3.75 7.11 -13.82
CA SER A 161 -3.62 8.52 -13.41
C SER A 161 -3.24 9.47 -14.55
N ALA A 162 -2.86 8.94 -15.72
CA ALA A 162 -2.52 9.77 -16.87
C ALA A 162 -3.77 10.48 -17.41
N PRO A 163 -3.72 11.79 -17.70
CA PRO A 163 -4.82 12.48 -18.34
C PRO A 163 -5.12 11.81 -19.69
N GLN A 164 -6.38 11.43 -19.92
CA GLN A 164 -6.78 10.89 -21.22
C GLN A 164 -6.57 11.96 -22.30
N PRO A 165 -6.08 11.58 -23.50
CA PRO A 165 -5.84 12.52 -24.59
C PRO A 165 -7.12 13.21 -25.10
#